data_AF-A0A1Q4W6M5-F1
#
_entry.id   AF-A0A1Q4W6M5-F1
#
_cell.length_a   1.000
_cell.length_b   1.000
_cell.length_c   1.000
_cell.angle_alpha   90.00
_cell.angle_beta   90.00
_cell.angle_gamma   90.00
#
_symmetry.space_group_name_H-M   'P 1'
#
loop_
_entity.id
_entity.type
_entity.pdbx_description
1 polymer ?
#
loop_
_entity_poly.entity_id
_entity_poly.type
_entity_poly.pdbx_seq_one_letter_code
_entity_poly.pdbx_strand_id
1 'polypeptide(L)'
;MSFRGYWVVMPVPVDVVADVAPVFTPLIDAQATAGRKGLERWRHESPGRPDVTELHDLAAPYLLDDHLDVLFGIWGTHEAAGPFLKSSCRKAYPAVGLAHALRAERFLALPGWFGHFVLTPQEVRATLPAVQAALDLTPDQRSTVEQRLYDILDEVSEEDAAALLDDLVPVWRRAAATGQGLIGAQAVPC
;
A
#
# COMPACT_ATOMS: atom_id res chain seq x y z
N MET A 1 17.97 -7.55 14.12
CA MET A 1 16.80 -8.45 14.02
C MET A 1 16.37 -8.46 12.55
N SER A 2 16.25 -9.61 11.91
CA SER A 2 15.81 -9.69 10.50
C SER A 2 14.30 -9.91 10.48
N PHE A 3 13.52 -8.89 10.16
CA PHE A 3 12.08 -9.03 9.93
C PHE A 3 11.78 -9.02 8.42
N ARG A 4 10.59 -9.49 8.04
CA ARG A 4 10.07 -9.41 6.68
C ARG A 4 8.76 -8.63 6.71
N GLY A 5 8.75 -7.45 6.09
CA GLY A 5 7.55 -6.65 5.91
C GLY A 5 6.77 -7.15 4.71
N TYR A 6 5.45 -7.16 4.82
CA TYR A 6 4.53 -7.51 3.75
C TYR A 6 3.62 -6.33 3.47
N TRP A 7 3.21 -6.21 2.22
CA TRP A 7 2.05 -5.43 1.84
C TRP A 7 1.16 -6.30 0.96
N VAL A 8 -0.12 -6.33 1.29
CA VAL A 8 -1.13 -7.09 0.58
C VAL A 8 -2.29 -6.17 0.23
N VAL A 9 -2.75 -6.23 -1.01
CA VAL A 9 -3.98 -5.56 -1.47
C VAL A 9 -4.92 -6.59 -2.07
N MET A 10 -6.09 -6.77 -1.46
CA MET A 10 -7.03 -7.83 -1.84
C MET A 10 -8.42 -7.30 -2.20
N PRO A 11 -8.97 -7.73 -3.35
CA PRO A 11 -10.40 -7.63 -3.64
C PRO A 11 -11.21 -8.47 -2.67
N VAL A 12 -12.20 -7.86 -2.03
CA VAL A 12 -13.06 -8.54 -1.06
C VAL A 12 -14.54 -8.25 -1.31
N PRO A 13 -15.44 -9.19 -0.98
CA PRO A 13 -16.88 -8.93 -0.96
C PRO A 13 -17.27 -7.72 -0.09
N VAL A 14 -18.41 -7.10 -0.40
CA VAL A 14 -18.88 -5.87 0.27
C VAL A 14 -19.25 -6.08 1.74
N ASP A 15 -19.73 -7.28 2.10
CA ASP A 15 -19.99 -7.71 3.48
C ASP A 15 -18.69 -7.79 4.28
N VAL A 16 -17.61 -8.33 3.72
CA VAL A 16 -16.29 -8.31 4.38
C VAL A 16 -15.83 -6.89 4.64
N VAL A 17 -16.02 -5.96 3.69
CA VAL A 17 -15.73 -4.53 3.91
C VAL A 17 -16.57 -3.97 5.05
N ALA A 18 -17.88 -4.27 5.08
CA ALA A 18 -18.79 -3.78 6.10
C ALA A 18 -18.43 -4.30 7.50
N ASP A 19 -17.90 -5.51 7.61
CA ASP A 19 -17.48 -6.14 8.86
C ASP A 19 -16.17 -5.52 9.39
N VAL A 20 -15.20 -5.24 8.51
CA VAL A 20 -13.87 -4.77 8.96
C VAL A 20 -13.75 -3.24 9.07
N ALA A 21 -14.49 -2.48 8.25
CA ALA A 21 -14.38 -1.03 8.21
C ALA A 21 -14.61 -0.36 9.58
N PRO A 22 -15.56 -0.80 10.42
CA PRO A 22 -15.75 -0.23 11.76
C PRO A 22 -14.53 -0.35 12.68
N VAL A 23 -13.64 -1.32 12.43
CA VAL A 23 -12.41 -1.54 13.22
C VAL A 23 -11.22 -0.85 12.56
N PHE A 24 -11.00 -1.08 11.26
CA PHE A 24 -9.77 -0.63 10.59
C PHE A 24 -9.79 0.84 10.21
N THR A 25 -10.92 1.37 9.73
CA THR A 25 -11.00 2.77 9.28
C THR A 25 -10.65 3.76 10.41
N PRO A 26 -11.18 3.63 11.65
CA PRO A 26 -10.78 4.53 12.74
C PRO A 26 -9.28 4.50 13.07
N LEU A 27 -8.64 3.33 12.99
CA LEU A 27 -7.19 3.20 13.24
C LEU A 27 -6.39 3.91 12.14
N ILE A 28 -6.78 3.72 10.88
CA ILE A 28 -6.17 4.38 9.71
C ILE A 28 -6.36 5.90 9.80
N ASP A 29 -7.56 6.38 10.12
CA ASP A 29 -7.86 7.81 10.25
C ASP A 29 -7.11 8.46 11.41
N ALA A 30 -6.97 7.75 12.54
CA ALA A 30 -6.20 8.23 13.68
C ALA A 30 -4.71 8.36 13.32
N GLN A 31 -4.15 7.36 12.63
CA GLN A 31 -2.77 7.40 12.15
C GLN A 31 -2.56 8.53 11.13
N ALA A 32 -3.47 8.68 10.16
CA ALA A 32 -3.41 9.77 9.18
C ALA A 32 -3.50 11.15 9.85
N THR A 33 -4.30 11.29 10.90
CA THR A 33 -4.41 12.52 11.69
C THR A 33 -3.13 12.83 12.44
N ALA A 34 -2.53 11.82 13.10
CA ALA A 34 -1.27 11.97 13.82
C ALA A 34 -0.10 12.29 12.87
N GLY A 35 -0.04 11.63 11.71
CA GLY A 35 1.02 11.77 10.72
C GLY A 35 0.91 13.01 9.82
N ARG A 36 -0.21 13.75 9.86
CA ARG A 36 -0.48 14.86 8.92
C ARG A 36 0.64 15.90 8.85
N LYS A 37 1.23 16.28 9.99
CA LYS A 37 2.34 17.25 10.00
C LYS A 37 3.59 16.71 9.31
N GLY A 38 3.92 15.43 9.49
CA GLY A 38 5.05 14.79 8.82
C GLY A 38 4.78 14.62 7.32
N LEU A 39 3.54 14.28 6.94
CA LEU A 39 3.14 14.21 5.54
C LEU A 39 3.33 15.54 4.81
N GLU A 40 2.90 16.66 5.41
CA GLU A 40 3.08 17.98 4.81
C GLU A 40 4.56 18.37 4.72
N ARG A 41 5.39 18.01 5.70
CA ARG A 41 6.85 18.19 5.56
C ARG A 41 7.39 17.40 4.38
N TRP A 42 7.09 16.10 4.32
CA TRP A 42 7.52 15.24 3.23
C TRP A 42 7.07 15.75 1.86
N ARG A 43 5.86 16.30 1.76
CA ARG A 43 5.33 16.91 0.53
C ARG A 43 6.09 18.16 0.09
N HIS A 44 6.62 18.94 1.03
CA HIS A 44 7.30 20.21 0.76
C HIS A 44 8.82 20.09 0.64
N GLU A 45 9.41 18.98 1.06
CA GLU A 45 10.84 18.74 0.91
C GLU A 45 11.23 18.53 -0.58
N SER A 46 11.90 19.54 -1.16
CA SER A 46 12.58 19.50 -2.47
C SER A 46 13.91 18.74 -2.40
N PRO A 47 14.45 18.24 -3.53
CA PRO A 47 14.65 16.83 -3.88
C PRO A 47 15.75 16.10 -3.08
N GLY A 48 15.81 16.27 -1.76
CA GLY A 48 16.53 15.37 -0.88
C GLY A 48 15.89 13.98 -0.88
N ARG A 49 16.67 12.91 -0.69
CA ARG A 49 16.09 11.61 -0.33
C ARG A 49 15.34 11.83 1.00
N PRO A 50 14.02 11.61 1.08
CA PRO A 50 13.32 11.71 2.34
C PRO A 50 13.94 10.70 3.31
N ASP A 51 14.05 11.06 4.59
CA ASP A 51 14.52 10.14 5.60
C ASP A 51 13.55 8.95 5.64
N VAL A 52 14.08 7.77 5.32
CA VAL A 52 13.29 6.54 5.23
C VAL A 52 12.78 6.15 6.60
N THR A 53 13.46 6.57 7.66
CA THR A 53 12.99 6.46 9.04
C THR A 53 11.70 7.26 9.24
N GLU A 54 11.63 8.50 8.72
CA GLU A 54 10.41 9.31 8.79
C GLU A 54 9.28 8.68 7.97
N LEU A 55 9.58 8.11 6.80
CA LEU A 55 8.58 7.36 6.03
C LEU A 55 8.10 6.09 6.73
N HIS A 56 8.97 5.38 7.46
CA HIS A 56 8.59 4.24 8.29
C HIS A 56 7.64 4.66 9.41
N ASP A 57 7.96 5.75 10.12
CA ASP A 57 7.14 6.28 11.21
C ASP A 57 5.78 6.75 10.71
N LEU A 58 5.76 7.43 9.55
CA LEU A 58 4.52 7.81 8.89
C LEU A 58 3.69 6.58 8.52
N ALA A 59 4.31 5.59 7.89
CA ALA A 59 3.61 4.43 7.38
C ALA A 59 2.99 3.55 8.45
N ALA A 60 3.52 3.58 9.69
CA ALA A 60 3.05 2.77 10.81
C ALA A 60 2.74 1.33 10.41
N PRO A 61 3.74 0.57 9.94
CA PRO A 61 3.54 -0.75 9.35
C PRO A 61 2.94 -1.79 10.32
N TYR A 62 2.98 -1.49 11.62
CA TYR A 62 2.43 -2.29 12.70
C TYR A 62 1.00 -1.86 13.11
N LEU A 63 0.38 -0.92 12.37
CA LEU A 63 -0.91 -0.31 12.73
C LEU A 63 -2.01 -1.35 12.99
N LEU A 64 -1.96 -2.49 12.28
CA LEU A 64 -2.97 -3.54 12.35
C LEU A 64 -2.43 -4.83 13.00
N ASP A 65 -1.31 -4.76 13.74
CA ASP A 65 -0.68 -5.94 14.34
C ASP A 65 -1.58 -6.64 15.37
N ASP A 66 -2.36 -5.86 16.15
CA ASP A 66 -3.36 -6.39 17.09
C ASP A 66 -4.58 -7.05 16.39
N HIS A 67 -4.61 -7.01 15.05
CA HIS A 67 -5.68 -7.53 14.20
C HIS A 67 -5.16 -8.45 13.08
N LEU A 68 -3.95 -9.01 13.24
CA LEU A 68 -3.37 -9.93 12.26
C LEU A 68 -4.24 -11.18 12.04
N ASP A 69 -4.94 -11.67 13.07
CA ASP A 69 -5.86 -12.79 12.97
C ASP A 69 -7.00 -12.51 11.97
N VAL A 70 -7.56 -11.30 12.01
CA VAL A 70 -8.59 -10.84 11.06
C VAL A 70 -8.00 -10.75 9.65
N LEU A 71 -6.82 -10.12 9.51
CA LEU A 71 -6.14 -9.99 8.20
C LEU A 71 -5.81 -11.35 7.58
N PHE A 72 -5.24 -12.28 8.35
CA PHE A 72 -4.92 -13.62 7.86
C PHE A 72 -6.18 -14.44 7.55
N GLY A 73 -7.27 -14.26 8.30
CA GLY A 73 -8.58 -14.87 8.02
C GLY A 73 -9.14 -14.44 6.66
N ILE A 74 -9.09 -13.14 6.36
CA ILE A 74 -9.49 -12.58 5.06
C ILE A 74 -8.57 -13.10 3.95
N TRP A 75 -7.25 -13.03 4.16
CA TRP A 75 -6.27 -13.46 3.16
C TRP A 75 -6.42 -14.94 2.81
N GLY A 76 -6.50 -15.82 3.80
CA GLY A 76 -6.68 -17.26 3.56
C GLY A 76 -8.00 -17.59 2.87
N THR A 77 -9.05 -16.78 3.08
CA THR A 77 -10.36 -16.99 2.44
C THR A 77 -10.38 -16.49 0.99
N HIS A 78 -9.64 -15.43 0.66
CA HIS A 78 -9.78 -14.71 -0.62
C HIS A 78 -8.55 -14.76 -1.53
N GLU A 79 -7.42 -15.32 -1.12
CA GLU A 79 -6.21 -15.44 -1.96
C GLU A 79 -6.43 -16.20 -3.27
N ALA A 80 -7.37 -17.16 -3.29
CA ALA A 80 -7.68 -17.93 -4.50
C ALA A 80 -8.60 -17.18 -5.50
N ALA A 81 -9.10 -16.00 -5.13
CA ALA A 81 -10.18 -15.32 -5.85
C ALA A 81 -9.74 -14.41 -6.99
N GLY A 82 -8.47 -14.41 -7.41
CA GLY A 82 -7.95 -13.65 -8.56
C GLY A 82 -6.69 -12.83 -8.26
N PRO A 83 -6.28 -11.88 -9.13
CA PRO A 83 -5.14 -11.02 -8.85
C PRO A 83 -5.35 -10.24 -7.56
N PHE A 84 -4.34 -10.31 -6.70
CA PHE A 84 -4.12 -9.50 -5.51
C PHE A 84 -2.67 -9.04 -5.56
N LEU A 85 -2.35 -7.93 -4.92
CA LEU A 85 -0.96 -7.55 -4.71
C LEU A 85 -0.47 -8.30 -3.49
N LYS A 86 0.70 -8.93 -3.60
CA LYS A 86 1.50 -9.38 -2.46
C LYS A 86 2.95 -9.09 -2.77
N SER A 87 3.52 -8.19 -1.99
CA SER A 87 4.95 -7.88 -2.03
C SER A 87 5.53 -8.03 -0.64
N SER A 88 6.76 -8.51 -0.57
CA SER A 88 7.52 -8.63 0.67
C SER A 88 8.96 -8.17 0.50
N CYS A 89 9.54 -7.63 1.57
CA CYS A 89 10.95 -7.28 1.60
C CYS A 89 11.54 -7.48 2.99
N ARG A 90 12.87 -7.65 3.07
CA ARG A 90 13.57 -7.82 4.35
C ARG A 90 13.96 -6.46 4.90
N LYS A 91 13.87 -6.31 6.23
CA LYS A 91 14.29 -5.10 6.97
C LYS A 91 13.61 -3.80 6.51
N ALA A 92 12.53 -3.87 5.74
CA ALA A 92 11.83 -2.72 5.18
C ALA A 92 10.35 -3.06 4.95
N TYR A 93 9.61 -2.10 4.40
CA TYR A 93 8.17 -2.21 4.12
C TYR A 93 7.87 -1.87 2.66
N PRO A 94 7.15 -2.73 1.92
CA PRO A 94 6.97 -2.51 0.48
C PRO A 94 6.24 -1.20 0.15
N ALA A 95 5.20 -0.82 0.91
CA ALA A 95 4.48 0.43 0.66
C ALA A 95 5.33 1.68 0.95
N VAL A 96 6.25 1.61 1.91
CA VAL A 96 7.25 2.67 2.16
C VAL A 96 8.24 2.76 0.99
N GLY A 97 8.71 1.61 0.49
CA GLY A 97 9.54 1.57 -0.71
C GLY A 97 8.85 2.25 -1.90
N LEU A 98 7.58 1.93 -2.12
CA LEU A 98 6.78 2.56 -3.17
C LEU A 98 6.62 4.07 -2.94
N ALA A 99 6.36 4.52 -1.71
CA ALA A 99 6.30 5.93 -1.35
C ALA A 99 7.61 6.67 -1.66
N HIS A 100 8.74 6.08 -1.27
CA HIS A 100 10.06 6.62 -1.56
C HIS A 100 10.32 6.70 -3.06
N ALA A 101 9.97 5.66 -3.82
CA ALA A 101 10.26 5.55 -5.23
C ALA A 101 9.40 6.49 -6.10
N LEU A 102 8.09 6.53 -5.85
CA LEU A 102 7.13 7.39 -6.54
C LEU A 102 7.23 8.87 -6.16
N ARG A 103 7.78 9.16 -4.96
CA ARG A 103 7.76 10.47 -4.32
C ARG A 103 6.34 10.93 -3.95
N ALA A 104 6.27 12.00 -3.17
CA ALA A 104 5.01 12.52 -2.63
C ALA A 104 4.00 12.89 -3.73
N GLU A 105 4.46 13.44 -4.85
CA GLU A 105 3.60 13.94 -5.92
C GLU A 105 2.70 12.85 -6.52
N ARG A 106 3.21 11.62 -6.65
CA ARG A 106 2.46 10.48 -7.18
C ARG A 106 1.87 9.62 -6.08
N PHE A 107 2.62 9.36 -5.01
CA PHE A 107 2.16 8.46 -3.95
C PHE A 107 0.94 8.98 -3.22
N LEU A 108 0.85 10.30 -2.98
CA LEU A 108 -0.29 10.91 -2.29
C LEU A 108 -1.59 10.88 -3.11
N ALA A 109 -1.54 10.50 -4.39
CA ALA A 109 -2.74 10.26 -5.19
C ALA A 109 -3.34 8.86 -4.95
N LEU A 110 -2.60 7.95 -4.31
CA LEU A 110 -3.10 6.64 -3.90
C LEU A 110 -4.01 6.80 -2.69
N PRO A 111 -5.12 6.03 -2.59
CA PRO A 111 -6.03 6.15 -1.46
C PRO A 111 -5.46 5.54 -0.18
N GLY A 112 -5.99 6.00 0.95
CA GLY A 112 -5.63 5.50 2.27
C GLY A 112 -4.39 6.16 2.86
N TRP A 113 -3.71 5.42 3.72
CA TRP A 113 -2.54 5.86 4.44
C TRP A 113 -1.42 4.83 4.29
N PHE A 114 -0.41 5.15 3.45
CA PHE A 114 0.79 4.32 3.27
C PHE A 114 0.51 2.83 3.06
N GLY A 115 -0.45 2.50 2.19
CA GLY A 115 -0.82 1.12 1.87
C GLY A 115 -1.89 0.51 2.79
N HIS A 116 -2.29 1.20 3.86
CA HIS A 116 -3.46 0.86 4.67
C HIS A 116 -4.72 1.55 4.14
N PHE A 117 -5.73 0.78 3.75
CA PHE A 117 -7.05 1.30 3.38
C PHE A 117 -8.11 0.20 3.45
N VAL A 118 -9.35 0.63 3.63
CA VAL A 118 -10.55 -0.19 3.44
C VAL A 118 -11.48 0.61 2.55
N LEU A 119 -11.75 0.11 1.34
CA LEU A 119 -12.53 0.79 0.32
C LEU A 119 -13.78 -0.02 -0.03
N THR A 120 -14.92 0.65 -0.02
CA THR A 120 -16.17 0.12 -0.57
C THR A 120 -16.08 -0.02 -2.10
N PRO A 121 -16.95 -0.83 -2.73
CA PRO A 121 -16.98 -0.93 -4.20
C PRO A 121 -17.18 0.42 -4.92
N GLN A 122 -17.88 1.37 -4.29
CA GLN A 122 -18.06 2.71 -4.82
C GLN A 122 -16.76 3.52 -4.76
N GLU A 123 -16.05 3.47 -3.64
CA GLU A 123 -14.76 4.16 -3.48
C GLU A 123 -13.69 3.56 -4.38
N VAL A 124 -13.68 2.23 -4.59
CA VAL A 124 -12.80 1.58 -5.57
C VAL A 124 -12.99 2.16 -6.96
N ARG A 125 -14.25 2.28 -7.42
CA ARG A 125 -14.55 2.90 -8.74
C ARG A 125 -14.16 4.38 -8.78
N ALA A 126 -14.37 5.12 -7.70
CA ALA A 126 -14.06 6.54 -7.61
C ALA A 126 -12.55 6.81 -7.59
N THR A 127 -11.75 5.92 -6.99
CA THR A 127 -10.29 6.07 -6.81
C THR A 127 -9.48 5.48 -7.95
N LEU A 128 -10.03 4.53 -8.72
CA LEU A 128 -9.35 3.87 -9.84
C LEU A 128 -8.66 4.86 -10.81
N PRO A 129 -9.29 5.97 -11.28
CA PRO A 129 -8.61 6.91 -12.16
C PRO A 129 -7.34 7.54 -11.55
N ALA A 130 -7.37 7.86 -10.26
CA ALA A 130 -6.22 8.44 -9.56
C ALA A 130 -5.09 7.42 -9.39
N VAL A 131 -5.41 6.18 -9.05
CA VAL A 131 -4.45 5.08 -8.95
C VAL A 131 -3.79 4.80 -10.30
N GLN A 132 -4.57 4.81 -11.38
CA GLN A 132 -4.05 4.66 -12.73
C GLN A 132 -3.11 5.81 -13.10
N ALA A 133 -3.49 7.06 -12.85
CA ALA A 133 -2.64 8.21 -13.15
C ALA A 133 -1.33 8.22 -12.34
N ALA A 134 -1.38 7.79 -11.07
CA ALA A 134 -0.21 7.72 -10.20
C ALA A 134 0.85 6.74 -10.76
N LEU A 135 0.39 5.61 -11.28
CA LEU A 135 1.20 4.50 -11.79
C LEU A 135 1.38 4.50 -13.33
N ASP A 136 0.81 5.48 -14.03
CA ASP A 136 1.06 5.71 -15.45
C ASP A 136 2.46 6.33 -15.62
N LEU A 137 3.45 5.44 -15.67
CA LEU A 137 4.87 5.75 -15.78
C LEU A 137 5.32 5.53 -17.23
N THR A 138 6.01 6.51 -17.81
CA THR A 138 6.76 6.27 -19.05
C THR A 138 7.89 5.26 -18.79
N PRO A 139 8.46 4.61 -19.83
CA PRO A 139 9.57 3.68 -19.64
C PRO A 139 10.76 4.27 -18.85
N ASP A 140 11.12 5.52 -19.11
CA ASP A 140 12.20 6.21 -18.40
C ASP A 140 11.85 6.48 -16.93
N GLN A 141 10.61 6.90 -16.67
CA GLN A 141 10.11 7.10 -15.31
C GLN A 141 10.08 5.79 -14.54
N ARG A 142 9.62 4.72 -15.19
CA ARG A 142 9.59 3.37 -14.62
C ARG A 142 10.99 2.91 -14.23
N SER A 143 11.97 3.00 -15.14
CA SER A 143 13.35 2.62 -14.82
C SER A 143 13.91 3.41 -13.63
N THR A 144 13.59 4.70 -13.54
CA THR A 144 13.99 5.55 -12.41
C THR A 144 13.31 5.13 -11.10
N VAL A 145 12.03 4.77 -11.13
CA VAL A 145 11.28 4.29 -9.95
C VAL A 145 11.80 2.93 -9.50
N GLU A 146 12.05 2.01 -10.42
CA GLU A 146 12.65 0.69 -10.12
C GLU A 146 14.02 0.84 -9.45
N GLN A 147 14.90 1.69 -9.99
CA GLN A 147 16.20 1.99 -9.36
C GLN A 147 16.03 2.50 -7.92
N ARG A 148 15.07 3.40 -7.67
CA ARG A 148 14.79 3.92 -6.32
C ARG A 148 14.19 2.88 -5.38
N LEU A 149 13.48 1.88 -5.90
CA LEU A 149 13.00 0.74 -5.11
C LEU A 149 14.17 -0.11 -4.66
N TYR A 150 15.08 -0.49 -5.57
CA TYR A 150 16.25 -1.30 -5.23
C TYR A 150 17.25 -0.55 -4.33
N ASP A 151 17.33 0.78 -4.46
CA ASP A 151 18.14 1.62 -3.57
C ASP A 151 17.71 1.53 -2.09
N ILE A 152 16.43 1.22 -1.82
CA ILE A 152 15.86 1.32 -0.48
C ILE A 152 15.34 0.02 0.10
N LEU A 153 14.81 -0.86 -0.73
CA LEU A 153 14.33 -2.16 -0.32
C LEU A 153 15.49 -3.15 -0.43
N ASP A 154 16.32 -3.19 0.61
CA ASP A 154 17.41 -4.15 0.73
C ASP A 154 16.87 -5.58 0.58
N GLU A 155 17.50 -6.37 -0.28
CA GLU A 155 17.12 -7.77 -0.54
C GLU A 155 15.65 -7.97 -1.01
N VAL A 156 15.03 -6.99 -1.66
CA VAL A 156 13.75 -7.21 -2.39
C VAL A 156 13.99 -8.09 -3.61
N SER A 157 13.09 -9.04 -3.87
CA SER A 157 13.16 -9.84 -5.10
C SER A 157 12.71 -9.02 -6.31
N GLU A 158 13.18 -9.38 -7.51
CA GLU A 158 12.70 -8.73 -8.75
C GLU A 158 11.17 -8.87 -8.91
N GLU A 159 10.61 -10.02 -8.50
CA GLU A 159 9.17 -10.28 -8.51
C GLU A 159 8.42 -9.36 -7.53
N ASP A 160 8.88 -9.24 -6.29
CA ASP A 160 8.27 -8.37 -5.28
C ASP A 160 8.35 -6.89 -5.67
N ALA A 161 9.45 -6.47 -6.31
CA ALA A 161 9.63 -5.10 -6.80
C ALA A 161 8.72 -4.82 -8.01
N ALA A 162 8.61 -5.76 -8.95
CA ALA A 162 7.70 -5.65 -10.09
C ALA A 162 6.24 -5.59 -9.62
N ALA A 163 5.84 -6.44 -8.69
CA ALA A 163 4.49 -6.47 -8.12
C ALA A 163 4.04 -5.10 -7.59
N LEU A 164 4.93 -4.33 -6.97
CA LEU A 164 4.64 -2.98 -6.47
C LEU A 164 4.24 -1.98 -7.56
N LEU A 165 4.74 -2.17 -8.78
CA LEU A 165 4.47 -1.28 -9.91
C LEU A 165 3.38 -1.84 -10.84
N ASP A 166 3.28 -3.16 -10.93
CA ASP A 166 2.48 -3.83 -11.95
C ASP A 166 1.13 -4.33 -11.44
N ASP A 167 0.99 -4.68 -10.15
CA ASP A 167 -0.19 -5.40 -9.68
C ASP A 167 -1.30 -4.48 -9.13
N LEU A 168 -0.96 -3.29 -8.64
CA LEU A 168 -1.95 -2.35 -8.07
C LEU A 168 -3.06 -2.01 -9.08
N VAL A 169 -2.72 -1.59 -10.30
CA VAL A 169 -3.72 -1.19 -11.30
C VAL A 169 -4.61 -2.37 -11.73
N PRO A 170 -4.09 -3.57 -12.06
CA PRO A 170 -4.90 -4.76 -12.31
C PRO A 170 -5.86 -5.12 -11.16
N VAL A 171 -5.38 -5.06 -9.92
CA VAL A 171 -6.19 -5.35 -8.72
C VAL A 171 -7.36 -4.38 -8.60
N TRP A 172 -7.10 -3.07 -8.73
CA TRP A 172 -8.16 -2.05 -8.72
C TRP A 172 -9.16 -2.22 -9.85
N ARG A 173 -8.67 -2.47 -11.08
CA ARG A 173 -9.54 -2.67 -12.25
C ARG A 173 -10.46 -3.87 -12.05
N ARG A 174 -9.93 -4.98 -11.52
CA ARG A 174 -10.75 -6.16 -11.21
C ARG A 174 -11.81 -5.85 -10.18
N ALA A 175 -11.43 -5.25 -9.05
CA ALA A 175 -12.38 -4.94 -7.98
C ALA A 175 -13.50 -4.01 -8.49
N ALA A 176 -13.14 -2.98 -9.27
CA ALA A 176 -14.10 -2.09 -9.91
C ALA A 176 -15.06 -2.83 -10.86
N ALA A 177 -14.53 -3.72 -11.72
CA ALA A 177 -15.30 -4.47 -12.71
C ALA A 177 -16.23 -5.53 -12.09
N THR A 178 -15.84 -6.10 -10.97
CA THR A 178 -16.57 -7.17 -10.27
C THR A 178 -17.46 -6.65 -9.13
N GLY A 179 -17.43 -5.34 -8.86
CA GLY A 179 -18.21 -4.74 -7.77
C GLY A 179 -17.71 -5.12 -6.38
N GLN A 180 -16.44 -5.50 -6.25
CA GLN A 180 -15.78 -5.80 -4.97
C GLN A 180 -15.22 -4.53 -4.33
N GLY A 181 -15.04 -4.57 -3.01
CA GLY A 181 -14.22 -3.60 -2.28
C GLY A 181 -12.75 -3.98 -2.31
N LEU A 182 -11.91 -3.19 -1.63
CA LEU A 182 -10.48 -3.45 -1.48
C LEU A 182 -10.04 -3.24 -0.04
N ILE A 183 -9.17 -4.13 0.44
CA ILE A 183 -8.42 -3.95 1.69
C ILE A 183 -6.94 -3.95 1.33
N GLY A 184 -6.24 -2.90 1.74
CA GLY A 184 -4.79 -2.80 1.73
C GLY A 184 -4.27 -2.82 3.15
N ALA A 185 -3.28 -3.66 3.43
CA ALA A 185 -2.67 -3.72 4.75
C ALA A 185 -1.19 -4.12 4.67
N GLN A 186 -0.37 -3.40 5.44
CA GLN A 186 0.98 -3.84 5.77
C GLN A 186 0.92 -4.75 7.00
N ALA A 187 1.88 -5.68 7.08
CA ALA A 187 2.04 -6.56 8.23
C ALA A 187 3.50 -7.01 8.37
N VAL A 188 3.89 -7.33 9.61
CA VAL A 188 5.12 -8.07 9.91
C VAL A 188 4.74 -9.37 10.62
N PRO A 189 4.72 -10.51 9.91
CA PRO A 189 4.52 -11.80 10.56
C PRO A 189 5.63 -12.02 11.59
N CYS A 190 5.24 -12.16 12.85
CA CYS A 190 6.12 -12.52 13.96
C CYS A 190 6.52 -14.00 13.90
#